data_AF-W4GTY2-F1
#
_entry.id   AF-W4GTY2-F1
#
_cell.length_a   1.000
_cell.length_b   1.000
_cell.length_c   1.000
_cell.angle_alpha   90.00
_cell.angle_beta   90.00
_cell.angle_gamma   90.00
#
_symmetry.space_group_name_H-M   'P 1'
#
loop_
_entity.id
_entity.type
_entity.pdbx_description
1 polymer ?
#
loop_
_entity_poly.entity_id
_entity_poly.type
_entity_poly.pdbx_seq_one_letter_code
_entity_poly.pdbx_strand_id
1 'polypeptide(L)'
;MQESHRWRREERWATAIAYSSTSAVDAEQLRAELADLNARLRVEVEAKRELQRLRARDKERFADEFGQFEARLLRANETLEKNRQVVEASLVEKDNFIEELQIQLDKKQHAIDCLKQDPRLLHSSRRRRQAQPPIFFDHMNGGDSMTGGSDNGVEDSKVHELELQMSKLFVQLQEAHTKNDAQEDLIEGMKAANAKLVASLKKMKHKLKEATDSGVNHMFHDMTRKCMRAEAEKAAVEATLAAAQSEIATSKANAEALSAQLKAANEQITVLQDDVKARGAAQLAMENQLLKQQHYIKDLEVDFKTMGRVDVDNPEMEHAQRTLAAKTEQLMELERKCKIYEREIAGLRQKKIQSGGPTDEASPQRRPLSLIDLDHIHTQTLKIESKADTVSRMVTMYASGDPPPPVEQLQALLLDLEDEEGVVSCDSLASDQEGKQRILMSLMQSQAILDGVAHHLAQGCARFLGSNCALQ
;
A
#
# COMPACT_ATOMS: atom_id res chain seq x y z
N MET A 1 54.20 -48.67 -54.69
CA MET A 1 52.93 -48.16 -55.24
C MET A 1 51.68 -48.73 -54.53
N GLN A 2 51.62 -50.02 -54.17
CA GLN A 2 50.45 -50.60 -53.48
C GLN A 2 50.20 -50.07 -52.06
N GLU A 3 51.22 -49.67 -51.30
CA GLU A 3 51.05 -49.15 -49.93
C GLU A 3 50.41 -47.76 -49.88
N SER A 4 50.71 -46.87 -50.84
CA SER A 4 50.09 -45.52 -50.93
C SER A 4 48.59 -45.58 -51.24
N HIS A 5 48.13 -46.62 -51.92
CA HIS A 5 46.70 -46.85 -52.19
C HIS A 5 45.96 -47.49 -51.03
N ARG A 6 46.66 -48.12 -50.08
CA ARG A 6 46.08 -48.69 -48.87
C ARG A 6 45.86 -47.59 -47.82
N TRP A 7 46.88 -46.77 -47.58
CA TRP A 7 46.82 -45.62 -46.68
C TRP A 7 45.69 -44.64 -47.05
N ARG A 8 45.60 -44.24 -48.32
CA ARG A 8 44.51 -43.35 -48.78
C ARG A 8 43.11 -43.97 -48.68
N ARG A 9 43.00 -45.30 -48.63
CA ARG A 9 41.70 -45.99 -48.46
C ARG A 9 41.31 -46.05 -46.99
N GLU A 10 42.26 -46.38 -46.11
CA GLU A 10 42.08 -46.39 -44.66
C GLU A 10 41.78 -44.99 -44.12
N GLU A 11 42.46 -43.96 -44.63
CA GLU A 11 42.24 -42.56 -44.26
C GLU A 11 40.84 -42.07 -44.66
N ARG A 12 40.39 -42.36 -45.89
CA ARG A 12 39.02 -42.05 -46.35
C ARG A 12 37.94 -42.81 -45.59
N TRP A 13 38.20 -44.06 -45.23
CA TRP A 13 37.29 -44.84 -44.38
C TRP A 13 37.20 -44.27 -42.97
N ALA A 14 38.33 -43.86 -42.38
CA ALA A 14 38.36 -43.21 -41.08
C ALA A 14 37.65 -41.84 -41.10
N THR A 15 37.79 -41.06 -42.18
CA THR A 15 37.06 -39.78 -42.30
C THR A 15 35.55 -40.00 -42.49
N ALA A 16 35.14 -41.00 -43.26
CA ALA A 16 33.73 -41.32 -43.49
C ALA A 16 33.05 -41.84 -42.22
N ILE A 17 33.73 -42.67 -41.42
CA ILE A 17 33.23 -43.14 -40.12
C ILE A 17 33.17 -41.99 -39.11
N ALA A 18 34.19 -41.12 -39.08
CA ALA A 18 34.18 -39.94 -38.20
C ALA A 18 32.99 -39.01 -38.51
N TYR A 19 32.77 -38.67 -39.78
CA TYR A 19 31.64 -37.82 -40.20
C TYR A 19 30.26 -38.46 -39.98
N SER A 20 30.13 -39.78 -40.17
CA SER A 20 28.85 -40.46 -39.89
C SER A 20 28.59 -40.59 -38.39
N SER A 21 29.64 -40.73 -37.58
CA SER A 21 29.53 -40.84 -36.12
C SER A 21 29.17 -39.50 -35.46
N THR A 22 29.76 -38.38 -35.89
CA THR A 22 29.41 -37.04 -35.38
C THR A 22 28.00 -36.64 -35.79
N SER A 23 27.60 -36.89 -37.04
CA SER A 23 26.23 -36.64 -37.51
C SER A 23 25.17 -37.49 -36.78
N ALA A 24 25.50 -38.73 -36.39
CA ALA A 24 24.59 -39.59 -35.64
C ALA A 24 24.44 -39.14 -34.18
N VAL A 25 25.55 -38.73 -33.55
CA VAL A 25 25.57 -38.19 -32.17
C VAL A 25 24.78 -36.88 -32.09
N ASP A 26 24.93 -35.97 -33.06
CA ASP A 26 24.15 -34.73 -33.13
C ASP A 26 22.65 -34.99 -33.32
N ALA A 27 22.29 -36.00 -34.12
CA ALA A 27 20.90 -36.40 -34.32
C ALA A 27 20.28 -37.09 -33.08
N GLU A 28 21.05 -37.80 -32.28
CA GLU A 28 20.59 -38.37 -31.01
C GLU A 28 20.44 -37.30 -29.92
N GLN A 29 21.35 -36.33 -29.85
CA GLN A 29 21.23 -35.18 -28.94
C GLN A 29 19.98 -34.36 -29.25
N LEU A 30 19.73 -34.02 -30.52
CA LEU A 30 18.52 -33.30 -30.93
C LEU A 30 17.23 -34.08 -30.62
N ARG A 31 17.24 -35.42 -30.73
CA ARG A 31 16.09 -36.24 -30.33
C ARG A 31 15.88 -36.24 -28.82
N ALA A 32 16.95 -36.25 -28.03
CA ALA A 32 16.87 -36.16 -26.58
C ALA A 32 16.35 -34.78 -26.13
N GLU A 33 16.83 -33.70 -26.74
CA GLU A 33 16.34 -32.33 -26.48
C GLU A 33 14.87 -32.15 -26.88
N LEU A 34 14.45 -32.70 -28.02
CA LEU A 34 13.04 -32.72 -28.42
C LEU A 34 12.16 -33.55 -27.47
N ALA A 35 12.69 -34.63 -26.91
CA ALA A 35 11.98 -35.44 -25.92
C ALA A 35 11.83 -34.68 -24.58
N ASP A 36 12.88 -33.99 -24.13
CA ASP A 36 12.85 -33.16 -22.93
C ASP A 36 11.90 -31.96 -23.09
N LEU A 37 11.95 -31.28 -24.24
CA LEU A 37 11.02 -30.19 -24.56
C LEU A 37 9.56 -30.68 -24.57
N ASN A 38 9.29 -31.84 -25.17
CA ASN A 38 7.96 -32.43 -25.16
C ASN A 38 7.50 -32.83 -23.74
N ALA A 39 8.41 -33.29 -22.88
CA ALA A 39 8.10 -33.59 -21.49
C ALA A 39 7.73 -32.31 -20.72
N ARG A 40 8.53 -31.24 -20.86
CA ARG A 40 8.24 -29.93 -20.26
C ARG A 40 6.92 -29.34 -20.75
N LEU A 41 6.64 -29.43 -22.05
CA LEU A 41 5.40 -28.93 -22.63
C LEU A 41 4.16 -29.69 -22.09
N ARG A 42 4.27 -31.00 -21.86
CA ARG A 42 3.19 -31.78 -21.24
C ARG A 42 2.90 -31.32 -19.81
N VAL A 43 3.95 -31.09 -19.02
CA VAL A 43 3.82 -30.57 -17.64
C VAL A 43 3.17 -29.19 -17.65
N GLU A 44 3.57 -28.28 -18.55
CA GLU A 44 2.94 -26.97 -18.67
C GLU A 44 1.46 -27.05 -19.10
N VAL A 45 1.12 -27.94 -20.03
CA VAL A 45 -0.25 -28.15 -20.48
C VAL A 45 -1.12 -28.70 -19.34
N GLU A 46 -0.59 -29.62 -18.53
CA GLU A 46 -1.26 -30.16 -17.35
C GLU A 46 -1.45 -29.08 -16.27
N ALA A 47 -0.40 -28.32 -15.96
CA ALA A 47 -0.48 -27.19 -15.04
C ALA A 47 -1.52 -26.16 -15.48
N LYS A 48 -1.58 -25.83 -16.79
CA LYS A 48 -2.58 -24.90 -17.34
C LYS A 48 -4.00 -25.44 -17.22
N ARG A 49 -4.21 -26.75 -17.43
CA ARG A 49 -5.52 -27.41 -17.24
C ARG A 49 -5.94 -27.39 -15.78
N GLU A 50 -5.00 -27.62 -14.86
CA GLU A 50 -5.27 -27.56 -13.42
C GLU A 50 -5.64 -26.15 -12.97
N LEU A 51 -4.92 -25.14 -13.46
CA LEU A 51 -5.24 -23.72 -13.24
C LEU A 51 -6.63 -23.35 -13.78
N GLN A 52 -7.03 -23.90 -14.93
CA GLN A 52 -8.39 -23.73 -15.46
C GLN A 52 -9.45 -24.37 -14.56
N ARG A 53 -9.19 -25.56 -14.00
CA ARG A 53 -10.11 -26.21 -13.05
C ARG A 53 -10.25 -25.42 -11.75
N LEU A 54 -9.14 -24.88 -11.23
CA LEU A 54 -9.18 -24.03 -10.05
C LEU A 54 -10.00 -22.76 -10.30
N ARG A 55 -9.77 -22.07 -11.42
CA ARG A 55 -10.57 -20.90 -11.81
C ARG A 55 -12.06 -21.22 -11.99
N ALA A 56 -12.40 -22.41 -12.50
CA ALA A 56 -13.79 -22.84 -12.61
C ALA A 56 -14.44 -23.04 -11.23
N ARG A 57 -13.73 -23.69 -10.31
CA ARG A 57 -14.18 -23.87 -8.91
C ARG A 57 -14.32 -22.54 -8.18
N ASP A 58 -13.39 -21.62 -8.38
CA ASP A 58 -13.47 -20.28 -7.78
C ASP A 58 -14.68 -19.53 -8.31
N LYS A 59 -14.94 -19.58 -9.63
CA LYS A 59 -16.15 -19.00 -10.22
C LYS A 59 -17.44 -19.58 -9.65
N GLU A 60 -17.53 -20.89 -9.45
CA GLU A 60 -18.68 -21.52 -8.82
C GLU A 60 -18.84 -21.07 -7.36
N ARG A 61 -17.76 -21.04 -6.58
CA ARG A 61 -17.79 -20.52 -5.19
C ARG A 61 -18.23 -19.07 -5.13
N PHE A 62 -17.70 -18.22 -6.01
CA PHE A 62 -18.12 -16.82 -6.09
C PHE A 62 -19.60 -16.69 -6.47
N ALA A 63 -20.10 -17.50 -7.41
CA ALA A 63 -21.51 -17.50 -7.79
C ALA A 63 -22.42 -17.93 -6.62
N ASP A 64 -22.03 -18.96 -5.87
CA ASP A 64 -22.77 -19.43 -4.70
C ASP A 64 -22.78 -18.40 -3.56
N GLU A 65 -21.63 -17.80 -3.26
CA GLU A 65 -21.50 -16.73 -2.26
C GLU A 65 -22.33 -15.51 -2.66
N PHE A 66 -22.25 -15.09 -3.92
CA PHE A 66 -23.02 -13.97 -4.45
C PHE A 66 -24.53 -14.23 -4.37
N GLY A 67 -24.98 -15.44 -4.76
CA GLY A 67 -26.39 -15.83 -4.63
C GLY A 67 -26.86 -15.85 -3.17
N GLN A 68 -26.01 -16.25 -2.23
CA GLN A 68 -26.33 -16.15 -0.79
C GLN A 68 -26.44 -14.71 -0.32
N PHE A 69 -25.57 -13.81 -0.80
CA PHE A 69 -25.65 -12.38 -0.49
C PHE A 69 -26.93 -11.76 -1.05
N GLU A 70 -27.28 -12.04 -2.30
CA GLU A 70 -28.55 -11.60 -2.90
C GLU A 70 -29.75 -12.10 -2.10
N ALA A 71 -29.77 -13.38 -1.71
CA ALA A 71 -30.85 -13.94 -0.91
C ALA A 71 -30.96 -13.33 0.51
N ARG A 72 -29.85 -12.84 1.09
CA ARG A 72 -29.87 -12.09 2.36
C ARG A 72 -30.41 -10.68 2.15
N LEU A 73 -29.98 -10.01 1.07
CA LEU A 73 -30.47 -8.69 0.68
C LEU A 73 -31.98 -8.68 0.43
N LEU A 74 -32.49 -9.68 -0.30
CA LEU A 74 -33.92 -9.83 -0.55
C LEU A 74 -34.71 -9.97 0.76
N ARG A 75 -34.25 -10.86 1.67
CA ARG A 75 -34.89 -11.04 2.99
C ARG A 75 -34.84 -9.78 3.86
N ALA A 76 -33.72 -9.06 3.85
CA ALA A 76 -33.60 -7.80 4.56
C ALA A 76 -34.56 -6.74 3.99
N ASN A 77 -34.67 -6.64 2.67
CA ASN A 77 -35.58 -5.73 2.00
C ASN A 77 -37.05 -6.06 2.29
N GLU A 78 -37.44 -7.33 2.23
CA GLU A 78 -38.79 -7.78 2.62
C GLU A 78 -39.11 -7.43 4.09
N THR A 79 -38.13 -7.52 4.98
CA THR A 79 -38.30 -7.16 6.40
C THR A 79 -38.45 -5.65 6.57
N LEU A 80 -37.67 -4.85 5.85
CA LEU A 80 -37.79 -3.40 5.84
C LEU A 80 -39.15 -2.94 5.29
N GLU A 81 -39.63 -3.58 4.22
CA GLU A 81 -40.93 -3.28 3.63
C GLU A 81 -42.08 -3.59 4.60
N LYS A 82 -42.01 -4.73 5.32
CA LYS A 82 -42.97 -5.04 6.39
C LYS A 82 -42.91 -4.02 7.53
N ASN A 83 -41.72 -3.64 7.97
CA ASN A 83 -41.55 -2.63 9.03
C ASN A 83 -42.10 -1.26 8.58
N ARG A 84 -41.88 -0.88 7.32
CA ARG A 84 -42.45 0.33 6.72
C ARG A 84 -43.97 0.31 6.80
N GLN A 85 -44.60 -0.78 6.37
CA GLN A 85 -46.07 -0.92 6.42
C GLN A 85 -46.62 -0.82 7.83
N VAL A 86 -45.94 -1.39 8.83
CA VAL A 86 -46.34 -1.27 10.24
C VAL A 86 -46.25 0.17 10.74
N VAL A 87 -45.19 0.89 10.37
CA VAL A 87 -45.02 2.31 10.73
C VAL A 87 -46.07 3.17 10.04
N GLU A 88 -46.33 2.96 8.75
CA GLU A 88 -47.37 3.65 7.99
C GLU A 88 -48.76 3.42 8.62
N ALA A 89 -49.09 2.19 8.98
CA ALA A 89 -50.35 1.88 9.68
C ALA A 89 -50.45 2.60 11.04
N SER A 90 -49.35 2.61 11.82
CA SER A 90 -49.31 3.30 13.11
C SER A 90 -49.42 4.83 12.97
N LEU A 91 -48.88 5.40 11.89
CA LEU A 91 -49.05 6.83 11.59
C LEU A 91 -50.51 7.15 11.30
N VAL A 92 -51.16 6.36 10.45
CA VAL A 92 -52.60 6.54 10.15
C VAL A 92 -53.45 6.43 11.41
N GLU A 93 -53.18 5.48 12.30
CA GLU A 93 -53.89 5.37 13.58
C GLU A 93 -53.68 6.61 14.48
N LYS A 94 -52.47 7.17 14.51
CA LYS A 94 -52.18 8.38 15.27
C LYS A 94 -52.82 9.62 14.66
N ASP A 95 -52.85 9.73 13.34
CA ASP A 95 -53.52 10.82 12.64
C ASP A 95 -55.03 10.80 12.94
N ASN A 96 -55.66 9.63 12.89
CA ASN A 96 -57.06 9.45 13.30
C ASN A 96 -57.29 9.87 14.77
N PHE A 97 -56.35 9.55 15.67
CA PHE A 97 -56.44 9.96 17.07
C PHE A 97 -56.29 11.48 17.26
N ILE A 98 -55.44 12.13 16.45
CA ILE A 98 -55.28 13.58 16.44
C ILE A 98 -56.57 14.25 15.96
N GLU A 99 -57.20 13.74 14.90
CA GLU A 99 -58.49 14.23 14.42
C GLU A 99 -59.57 14.12 15.51
N GLU A 100 -59.65 12.99 16.21
CA GLU A 100 -60.59 12.80 17.33
C GLU A 100 -60.36 13.85 18.45
N LEU A 101 -59.09 14.12 18.80
CA LEU A 101 -58.74 15.13 19.78
C LEU A 101 -59.08 16.55 19.32
N GLN A 102 -58.89 16.87 18.03
CA GLN A 102 -59.28 18.15 17.45
C GLN A 102 -60.79 18.35 17.52
N ILE A 103 -61.58 17.33 17.19
CA ILE A 103 -63.04 17.36 17.33
C ILE A 103 -63.45 17.62 18.80
N GLN A 104 -62.77 17.01 19.77
CA GLN A 104 -63.04 17.28 21.18
C GLN A 104 -62.65 18.70 21.59
N LEU A 105 -61.50 19.20 21.13
CA LEU A 105 -61.05 20.56 21.38
C LEU A 105 -62.07 21.58 20.84
N ASP A 106 -62.52 21.40 19.60
CA ASP A 106 -63.51 22.28 18.96
C ASP A 106 -64.83 22.29 19.72
N LYS A 107 -65.30 21.12 20.19
CA LYS A 107 -66.49 21.03 21.06
C LYS A 107 -66.32 21.81 22.36
N LYS A 108 -65.14 21.72 23.00
CA LYS A 108 -64.84 22.45 24.24
C LYS A 108 -64.72 23.95 23.99
N GLN A 109 -64.07 24.34 22.90
CA GLN A 109 -63.92 25.73 22.49
C GLN A 109 -65.28 26.36 22.20
N HIS A 110 -66.14 25.67 21.46
CA HIS A 110 -67.52 26.10 21.20
C HIS A 110 -68.31 26.28 22.52
N ALA A 111 -68.20 25.33 23.46
CA ALA A 111 -68.84 25.46 24.76
C ALA A 111 -68.33 26.68 25.56
N ILE A 112 -67.03 26.96 25.51
CA ILE A 112 -66.43 28.15 26.13
C ILE A 112 -66.99 29.42 25.48
N ASP A 113 -67.10 29.45 24.15
CA ASP A 113 -67.57 30.64 23.43
C ASP A 113 -69.07 30.89 23.68
N CYS A 114 -69.90 29.84 23.81
CA CYS A 114 -71.28 29.98 24.28
C CYS A 114 -71.35 30.53 25.72
N LEU A 115 -70.48 30.07 26.62
CA LEU A 115 -70.41 30.56 28.00
C LEU A 115 -69.91 32.02 28.10
N LYS A 116 -69.04 32.44 27.18
CA LYS A 116 -68.61 33.84 27.06
C LYS A 116 -69.74 34.75 26.57
N GLN A 117 -70.60 34.25 25.68
CA GLN A 117 -71.74 34.99 25.15
C GLN A 117 -72.88 35.16 26.18
N ASP A 118 -73.11 34.17 27.05
CA ASP A 118 -74.08 34.28 28.15
C ASP A 118 -73.52 33.74 29.50
N PRO A 119 -72.95 34.62 30.35
CA PRO A 119 -72.38 34.25 31.65
C PRO A 119 -73.38 33.64 32.64
N ARG A 120 -74.70 33.82 32.43
CA ARG A 120 -75.73 33.31 33.34
C ARG A 120 -75.85 31.79 33.30
N LEU A 121 -75.39 31.16 32.22
CA LEU A 121 -75.34 29.70 32.05
C LEU A 121 -74.37 29.00 33.03
N LEU A 122 -73.40 29.71 33.61
CA LEU A 122 -72.48 29.17 34.64
C LEU A 122 -73.21 28.83 35.95
N HIS A 123 -74.29 29.55 36.26
CA HIS A 123 -74.99 29.43 37.55
C HIS A 123 -76.11 28.36 37.56
N SER A 124 -76.57 27.90 36.40
CA SER A 124 -77.61 26.86 36.29
C SER A 124 -77.07 25.47 36.65
N SER A 125 -75.82 25.16 36.29
CA SER A 125 -75.20 23.85 36.56
C SER A 125 -74.74 23.68 38.01
N ARG A 126 -74.47 24.78 38.73
CA ARG A 126 -74.01 24.73 40.14
C ARG A 126 -75.15 24.53 41.14
N ARG A 127 -76.40 24.89 40.79
CA ARG A 127 -77.58 24.74 41.67
C ARG A 127 -78.14 23.32 41.77
N ARG A 128 -77.65 22.34 41.00
CA ARG A 128 -78.19 20.96 41.00
C ARG A 128 -77.56 19.99 42.01
N ARG A 129 -76.51 20.37 42.75
CA ARG A 129 -75.80 19.45 43.68
C ARG A 129 -75.89 19.80 45.18
N GLN A 130 -76.58 20.87 45.57
CA GLN A 130 -76.74 21.25 46.98
C GLN A 130 -78.19 21.69 47.24
N ALA A 131 -79.04 20.75 47.63
CA ALA A 131 -80.32 21.04 48.28
C ALA A 131 -80.78 19.80 49.08
N GLN A 132 -80.42 19.74 50.36
CA GLN A 132 -81.10 18.96 51.39
C GLN A 132 -81.02 19.78 52.70
N PRO A 133 -82.12 20.01 53.45
CA PRO A 133 -82.11 20.77 54.70
C PRO A 133 -82.22 19.86 55.94
N PRO A 134 -81.96 20.39 57.14
CA PRO A 134 -82.65 19.96 58.36
C PRO A 134 -83.40 21.09 59.08
N ILE A 135 -84.20 20.71 60.08
CA ILE A 135 -85.48 21.27 60.56
C ILE A 135 -85.40 21.55 62.10
N PHE A 136 -85.91 22.72 62.55
CA PHE A 136 -86.49 23.13 63.88
C PHE A 136 -85.64 23.11 65.20
N PHE A 137 -85.92 23.82 66.34
CA PHE A 137 -87.08 24.55 66.93
C PHE A 137 -86.63 25.67 67.95
N ASP A 138 -87.58 26.51 68.39
CA ASP A 138 -87.56 27.75 69.23
C ASP A 138 -87.63 27.65 70.80
N HIS A 139 -87.39 28.80 71.48
CA HIS A 139 -88.20 29.49 72.56
C HIS A 139 -87.60 29.86 73.96
N MET A 140 -87.54 31.19 74.23
CA MET A 140 -88.06 32.05 75.35
C MET A 140 -88.00 31.72 76.87
N ASN A 141 -87.52 32.68 77.70
CA ASN A 141 -88.14 33.36 78.89
C ASN A 141 -87.05 34.14 79.69
N GLY A 142 -87.21 35.24 80.43
CA GLY A 142 -88.35 36.04 80.92
C GLY A 142 -88.27 36.29 82.45
N GLY A 143 -88.14 37.55 82.90
CA GLY A 143 -88.83 38.07 84.10
C GLY A 143 -88.09 38.28 85.46
N ASP A 144 -87.67 39.53 85.71
CA ASP A 144 -88.16 40.50 86.72
C ASP A 144 -88.12 40.32 88.27
N SER A 145 -87.79 41.46 88.93
CA SER A 145 -88.45 42.08 90.11
C SER A 145 -87.93 41.92 91.57
N MET A 146 -87.36 43.04 92.06
CA MET A 146 -87.74 43.88 93.23
C MET A 146 -87.59 43.47 94.73
N THR A 147 -86.91 44.40 95.45
CA THR A 147 -87.22 45.08 96.74
C THR A 147 -87.21 44.36 98.10
N GLY A 148 -86.65 45.08 99.10
CA GLY A 148 -87.21 45.17 100.46
C GLY A 148 -86.19 45.07 101.60
N GLY A 149 -86.02 46.14 102.38
CA GLY A 149 -85.04 46.22 103.48
C GLY A 149 -85.59 45.97 104.88
N SER A 150 -84.69 45.90 105.88
CA SER A 150 -84.74 46.57 107.20
C SER A 150 -83.94 45.82 108.28
N ASP A 151 -82.83 46.43 108.69
CA ASP A 151 -82.32 46.63 110.05
C ASP A 151 -82.01 45.45 111.01
N ASN A 152 -80.72 45.05 111.03
CA ASN A 152 -79.99 44.49 112.20
C ASN A 152 -78.50 44.94 112.14
N GLY A 153 -78.28 46.26 112.18
CA GLY A 153 -77.12 46.98 111.62
C GLY A 153 -75.66 46.68 112.06
N VAL A 154 -75.29 45.56 112.68
CA VAL A 154 -73.85 45.25 112.91
C VAL A 154 -73.48 43.79 112.63
N GLU A 155 -74.29 42.80 113.01
CA GLU A 155 -74.07 41.39 112.62
C GLU A 155 -74.65 41.07 111.23
N ASP A 156 -75.81 41.64 110.86
CA ASP A 156 -76.36 41.52 109.50
C ASP A 156 -75.46 42.20 108.46
N SER A 157 -74.76 43.28 108.81
CA SER A 157 -73.81 43.88 107.85
C SER A 157 -72.65 42.94 107.52
N LYS A 158 -72.17 42.16 108.49
CA LYS A 158 -71.07 41.22 108.28
C LYS A 158 -71.54 39.95 107.58
N VAL A 159 -72.74 39.46 107.90
CA VAL A 159 -73.39 38.35 107.18
C VAL A 159 -73.72 38.77 105.75
N HIS A 160 -74.32 39.94 105.55
CA HIS A 160 -74.62 40.49 104.23
C HIS A 160 -73.35 40.73 103.40
N GLU A 161 -72.25 41.16 104.02
CA GLU A 161 -70.97 41.30 103.32
C GLU A 161 -70.35 39.95 102.96
N LEU A 162 -70.48 38.92 103.81
CA LEU A 162 -70.10 37.55 103.47
C LEU A 162 -71.01 36.95 102.39
N GLU A 163 -72.32 37.19 102.42
CA GLU A 163 -73.28 36.80 101.39
C GLU A 163 -73.00 37.49 100.06
N LEU A 164 -72.59 38.76 100.10
CA LEU A 164 -72.16 39.52 98.92
C LEU A 164 -70.85 38.95 98.36
N GLN A 165 -69.89 38.61 99.20
CA GLN A 165 -68.65 37.94 98.79
C GLN A 165 -68.91 36.54 98.23
N MET A 166 -69.80 35.78 98.86
CA MET A 166 -70.20 34.44 98.44
C MET A 166 -70.96 34.48 97.11
N SER A 167 -71.87 35.44 96.93
CA SER A 167 -72.56 35.70 95.66
C SER A 167 -71.58 36.12 94.57
N LYS A 168 -70.60 36.98 94.90
CA LYS A 168 -69.53 37.39 93.98
C LYS A 168 -68.66 36.20 93.56
N LEU A 169 -68.32 35.30 94.48
CA LEU A 169 -67.58 34.07 94.18
C LEU A 169 -68.40 33.08 93.36
N PHE A 170 -69.71 32.94 93.63
CA PHE A 170 -70.61 32.12 92.81
C PHE A 170 -70.72 32.65 91.37
N VAL A 171 -70.88 33.97 91.21
CA VAL A 171 -70.89 34.61 89.89
C VAL A 171 -69.56 34.40 89.18
N GLN A 172 -68.42 34.58 89.87
CA GLN A 172 -67.10 34.34 89.30
C GLN A 172 -66.89 32.86 88.91
N LEU A 173 -67.41 31.91 89.71
CA LEU A 173 -67.34 30.49 89.41
C LEU A 173 -68.22 30.14 88.19
N GLN A 174 -69.41 30.72 88.10
CA GLN A 174 -70.32 30.54 86.96
C GLN A 174 -69.75 31.17 85.68
N GLU A 175 -69.12 32.34 85.79
CA GLU A 175 -68.36 32.96 84.70
C GLU A 175 -67.15 32.09 84.29
N ALA A 176 -66.47 31.46 85.25
CA ALA A 176 -65.37 30.55 84.96
C ALA A 176 -65.86 29.28 84.25
N HIS A 177 -66.98 28.71 84.68
CA HIS A 177 -67.60 27.55 84.02
C HIS A 177 -68.02 27.88 82.58
N THR A 178 -68.74 28.99 82.37
CA THR A 178 -69.15 29.41 81.03
C THR A 178 -67.96 29.72 80.10
N LYS A 179 -66.87 30.29 80.65
CA LYS A 179 -65.61 30.46 79.90
C LYS A 179 -64.93 29.13 79.57
N ASN A 180 -64.99 28.15 80.48
CA ASN A 180 -64.41 26.83 80.27
C ASN A 180 -65.20 26.05 79.21
N ASP A 181 -66.54 26.06 79.28
CA ASP A 181 -67.42 25.45 78.28
C ASP A 181 -67.18 26.06 76.89
N ALA A 182 -67.04 27.40 76.82
CA ALA A 182 -66.71 28.09 75.57
C ALA A 182 -65.30 27.75 75.04
N GLN A 183 -64.32 27.50 75.91
CA GLN A 183 -62.99 27.01 75.51
C GLN A 183 -63.05 25.58 75.01
N GLU A 184 -63.86 24.72 75.64
CA GLU A 184 -64.03 23.32 75.27
C GLU A 184 -64.68 23.19 73.88
N ASP A 185 -65.71 23.98 73.61
CA ASP A 185 -66.34 24.11 72.28
C ASP A 185 -65.33 24.57 71.21
N LEU A 186 -64.44 25.51 71.56
CA LEU A 186 -63.43 26.05 70.64
C LEU A 186 -62.33 25.01 70.35
N ILE A 187 -61.94 24.22 71.36
CA ILE A 187 -61.02 23.09 71.22
C ILE A 187 -61.64 22.00 70.33
N GLU A 188 -62.92 21.69 70.53
CA GLU A 188 -63.63 20.70 69.71
C GLU A 188 -63.78 21.15 68.26
N GLY A 189 -64.10 22.44 68.05
CA GLY A 189 -64.09 23.08 66.73
C GLY A 189 -62.71 23.00 66.05
N MET A 190 -61.63 23.27 66.79
CA MET A 190 -60.25 23.12 66.29
C MET A 190 -59.93 21.66 65.93
N LYS A 191 -60.30 20.68 66.77
CA LYS A 191 -60.09 19.26 66.48
C LYS A 191 -60.81 18.83 65.19
N ALA A 192 -62.05 19.28 64.99
CA ALA A 192 -62.83 18.99 63.79
C ALA A 192 -62.21 19.65 62.53
N ALA A 193 -61.76 20.90 62.64
CA ALA A 193 -61.06 21.59 61.55
C ALA A 193 -59.74 20.89 61.19
N ASN A 194 -58.97 20.46 62.19
CA ASN A 194 -57.71 19.77 62.00
C ASN A 194 -57.91 18.38 61.37
N ALA A 195 -58.95 17.65 61.78
CA ALA A 195 -59.34 16.39 61.15
C ALA A 195 -59.69 16.57 59.66
N LYS A 196 -60.44 17.62 59.32
CA LYS A 196 -60.74 17.97 57.91
C LYS A 196 -59.48 18.33 57.12
N LEU A 197 -58.54 19.06 57.73
CA LEU A 197 -57.27 19.42 57.09
C LEU A 197 -56.41 18.19 56.82
N VAL A 198 -56.28 17.28 57.79
CA VAL A 198 -55.56 16.01 57.64
C VAL A 198 -56.20 15.12 56.58
N ALA A 199 -57.53 15.05 56.53
CA ALA A 199 -58.25 14.32 55.47
C ALA A 199 -57.96 14.92 54.08
N SER A 200 -57.99 16.25 53.95
CA SER A 200 -57.65 16.95 52.71
C SER A 200 -56.20 16.71 52.29
N LEU A 201 -55.25 16.74 53.23
CA LEU A 201 -53.83 16.46 52.98
C LEU A 201 -53.61 15.02 52.52
N LYS A 202 -54.25 14.04 53.18
CA LYS A 202 -54.20 12.63 52.74
C LYS A 202 -54.72 12.47 51.31
N LYS A 203 -55.82 13.15 50.97
CA LYS A 203 -56.41 13.12 49.63
C LYS A 203 -55.49 13.77 48.59
N MET A 204 -54.85 14.89 48.90
CA MET A 204 -53.87 15.52 48.01
C MET A 204 -52.62 14.64 47.81
N LYS A 205 -52.10 14.05 48.88
CA LYS A 205 -50.97 13.09 48.81
C LYS A 205 -51.29 11.91 47.90
N HIS A 206 -52.51 11.36 47.99
CA HIS A 206 -52.93 10.26 47.13
C HIS A 206 -53.01 10.67 45.66
N LYS A 207 -53.63 11.81 45.36
CA LYS A 207 -53.68 12.37 44.00
C LYS A 207 -52.30 12.67 43.42
N LEU A 208 -51.36 13.14 44.25
CA LEU A 208 -49.98 13.37 43.82
C LEU A 208 -49.32 12.05 43.43
N LYS A 209 -49.54 10.99 44.22
CA LYS A 209 -49.02 9.65 43.95
C LYS A 209 -49.60 9.04 42.67
N GLU A 210 -50.92 9.17 42.48
CA GLU A 210 -51.61 8.77 41.24
C GLU A 210 -51.13 9.56 40.01
N ALA A 211 -50.82 10.85 40.17
CA ALA A 211 -50.27 11.66 39.09
C ALA A 211 -48.83 11.25 38.73
N THR A 212 -47.99 10.93 39.73
CA THR A 212 -46.63 10.41 39.51
C THR A 212 -46.63 9.01 38.89
N ASP A 213 -47.56 8.15 39.31
CA ASP A 213 -47.76 6.79 38.79
C ASP A 213 -48.65 6.78 37.53
N SER A 214 -48.98 7.96 36.97
CA SER A 214 -49.83 8.03 35.80
C SER A 214 -49.12 7.44 34.58
N GLY A 215 -49.88 6.77 33.72
CA GLY A 215 -49.37 6.20 32.47
C GLY A 215 -48.63 7.22 31.59
N VAL A 216 -48.96 8.50 31.70
CA VAL A 216 -48.29 9.60 30.98
C VAL A 216 -46.82 9.74 31.42
N ASN A 217 -46.53 9.65 32.72
CA ASN A 217 -45.15 9.68 33.20
C ASN A 217 -44.36 8.46 32.72
N HIS A 218 -44.95 7.27 32.75
CA HIS A 218 -44.31 6.08 32.19
C HIS A 218 -44.06 6.20 30.68
N MET A 219 -45.02 6.72 29.92
CA MET A 219 -44.85 6.99 28.49
C MET A 219 -43.74 8.01 28.24
N PHE A 220 -43.63 9.08 29.04
CA PHE A 220 -42.56 10.07 28.91
C PHE A 220 -41.18 9.44 29.13
N HIS A 221 -41.02 8.61 30.17
CA HIS A 221 -39.77 7.89 30.43
C HIS A 221 -39.45 6.87 29.34
N ASP A 222 -40.46 6.17 28.81
CA ASP A 222 -40.26 5.19 27.74
C ASP A 222 -39.89 5.88 26.41
N MET A 223 -40.54 6.99 26.09
CA MET A 223 -40.19 7.85 24.95
C MET A 223 -38.78 8.41 25.08
N THR A 224 -38.40 8.92 26.25
CA THR A 224 -37.05 9.42 26.50
C THR A 224 -36.01 8.32 26.27
N ARG A 225 -36.27 7.09 26.75
CA ARG A 225 -35.38 5.94 26.51
C ARG A 225 -35.34 5.51 25.04
N LYS A 226 -36.43 5.65 24.28
CA LYS A 226 -36.45 5.39 22.84
C LYS A 226 -35.65 6.45 22.08
N CYS A 227 -35.78 7.73 22.43
CA CYS A 227 -34.97 8.80 21.84
C CYS A 227 -33.48 8.58 22.08
N MET A 228 -33.07 8.29 23.33
CA MET A 228 -31.66 8.02 23.62
C MET A 228 -31.09 6.81 22.86
N ARG A 229 -31.89 5.75 22.70
CA ARG A 229 -31.49 4.57 21.90
C ARG A 229 -31.35 4.93 20.43
N ALA A 230 -32.31 5.66 19.86
CA ALA A 230 -32.25 6.11 18.48
C ALA A 230 -31.06 7.04 18.22
N GLU A 231 -30.71 7.92 19.17
CA GLU A 231 -29.51 8.77 19.09
C GLU A 231 -28.22 7.95 19.12
N ALA A 232 -28.14 6.93 19.97
CA ALA A 232 -27.00 6.02 20.01
C ALA A 232 -26.85 5.19 18.72
N GLU A 233 -27.97 4.67 18.20
CA GLU A 233 -28.00 3.96 16.91
C GLU A 233 -27.59 4.88 15.76
N LYS A 234 -28.07 6.12 15.73
CA LYS A 234 -27.66 7.13 14.75
C LYS A 234 -26.14 7.37 14.80
N ALA A 235 -25.57 7.57 15.98
CA ALA A 235 -24.13 7.79 16.14
C ALA A 235 -23.32 6.57 15.67
N ALA A 236 -23.80 5.35 15.94
CA ALA A 236 -23.17 4.12 15.45
C ALA A 236 -23.22 4.04 13.91
N VAL A 237 -24.37 4.34 13.30
CA VAL A 237 -24.52 4.36 11.84
C VAL A 237 -23.60 5.42 11.20
N GLU A 238 -23.54 6.63 11.76
CA GLU A 238 -22.65 7.69 11.28
C GLU A 238 -21.17 7.28 11.36
N ALA A 239 -20.76 6.60 12.43
CA ALA A 239 -19.41 6.06 12.55
C ALA A 239 -19.11 4.98 11.49
N THR A 240 -20.06 4.06 11.24
CA THR A 240 -19.90 3.05 10.17
C THR A 240 -19.87 3.67 8.79
N LEU A 241 -20.64 4.73 8.54
CA LEU A 241 -20.64 5.46 7.29
C LEU A 241 -19.29 6.16 7.05
N ALA A 242 -18.74 6.80 8.08
CA ALA A 242 -17.42 7.43 8.00
C ALA A 242 -16.30 6.41 7.71
N ALA A 243 -16.35 5.24 8.37
CA ALA A 243 -15.42 4.14 8.10
C ALA A 243 -15.53 3.62 6.66
N ALA A 244 -16.76 3.36 6.19
CA ALA A 244 -17.00 2.92 4.82
C ALA A 244 -16.55 3.95 3.77
N GLN A 245 -16.77 5.25 4.03
CA GLN A 245 -16.28 6.32 3.14
C GLN A 245 -14.76 6.37 3.08
N SER A 246 -14.08 6.17 4.22
CA SER A 246 -12.62 6.05 4.25
C SER A 246 -12.12 4.85 3.44
N GLU A 247 -12.75 3.68 3.60
CA GLU A 247 -12.42 2.49 2.82
C GLU A 247 -12.62 2.71 1.31
N ILE A 248 -13.73 3.32 0.90
CA ILE A 248 -13.99 3.68 -0.50
C ILE A 248 -12.90 4.61 -1.02
N ALA A 249 -12.48 5.62 -0.24
CA ALA A 249 -11.41 6.53 -0.65
C ALA A 249 -10.08 5.80 -0.85
N THR A 250 -9.71 4.88 0.06
CA THR A 250 -8.48 4.07 -0.08
C THR A 250 -8.56 3.12 -1.29
N SER A 251 -9.69 2.47 -1.50
CA SER A 251 -9.91 1.58 -2.64
C SER A 251 -9.81 2.34 -3.98
N LYS A 252 -10.37 3.55 -4.03
CA LYS A 252 -10.28 4.42 -5.20
C LYS A 252 -8.83 4.84 -5.49
N ALA A 253 -8.08 5.25 -4.46
CA ALA A 253 -6.66 5.57 -4.61
C ALA A 253 -5.84 4.36 -5.12
N ASN A 254 -6.13 3.16 -4.60
CA ASN A 254 -5.49 1.93 -5.05
C ASN A 254 -5.83 1.60 -6.51
N ALA A 255 -7.09 1.78 -6.92
CA ALA A 255 -7.52 1.57 -8.31
C ALA A 255 -6.82 2.54 -9.28
N GLU A 256 -6.67 3.81 -8.89
CA GLU A 256 -5.93 4.82 -9.66
C GLU A 256 -4.45 4.46 -9.77
N ALA A 257 -3.81 4.01 -8.68
CA ALA A 257 -2.42 3.56 -8.68
C ALA A 257 -2.20 2.33 -9.58
N LEU A 258 -3.07 1.32 -9.49
CA LEU A 258 -3.01 0.13 -10.36
C LEU A 258 -3.26 0.48 -11.83
N SER A 259 -4.17 1.41 -12.12
CA SER A 259 -4.39 1.90 -13.48
C SER A 259 -3.14 2.57 -14.06
N ALA A 260 -2.44 3.39 -13.26
CA ALA A 260 -1.17 4.00 -13.66
C ALA A 260 -0.08 2.96 -13.93
N GLN A 261 0.04 1.94 -13.05
CA GLN A 261 0.98 0.83 -13.26
C GLN A 261 0.69 0.04 -14.54
N LEU A 262 -0.59 -0.23 -14.84
CA LEU A 262 -0.98 -0.91 -16.07
C LEU A 262 -0.63 -0.10 -17.32
N LYS A 263 -0.80 1.23 -17.29
CA LYS A 263 -0.37 2.09 -18.40
C LYS A 263 1.14 2.03 -18.62
N ALA A 264 1.92 2.18 -17.55
CA ALA A 264 3.37 2.10 -17.62
C ALA A 264 3.87 0.73 -18.12
N ALA A 265 3.24 -0.37 -17.66
CA ALA A 265 3.56 -1.72 -18.14
C ALA A 265 3.21 -1.89 -19.63
N ASN A 266 2.08 -1.35 -20.09
CA ASN A 266 1.73 -1.39 -21.51
C ASN A 266 2.73 -0.60 -22.38
N GLU A 267 3.17 0.58 -21.92
CA GLU A 267 4.21 1.36 -22.59
C GLU A 267 5.51 0.56 -22.69
N GLN A 268 5.95 -0.10 -21.60
CA GLN A 268 7.12 -0.99 -21.64
C GLN A 268 6.95 -2.15 -22.62
N ILE A 269 5.77 -2.77 -22.68
CA ILE A 269 5.47 -3.84 -23.65
C ILE A 269 5.62 -3.31 -25.08
N THR A 270 5.13 -2.11 -25.38
CA THR A 270 5.27 -1.54 -26.73
C THR A 270 6.72 -1.29 -27.11
N VAL A 271 7.53 -0.77 -26.18
CA VAL A 271 8.98 -0.58 -26.38
C VAL A 271 9.68 -1.92 -26.66
N LEU A 272 9.42 -2.92 -25.83
CA LEU A 272 10.01 -4.26 -26.00
C LEU A 272 9.56 -4.92 -27.31
N GLN A 273 8.31 -4.73 -27.73
CA GLN A 273 7.82 -5.24 -29.01
C GLN A 273 8.57 -4.60 -30.19
N ASP A 274 8.85 -3.30 -30.13
CA ASP A 274 9.59 -2.61 -31.18
C ASP A 274 11.07 -3.03 -31.19
N ASP A 275 11.68 -3.22 -30.03
CA ASP A 275 13.03 -3.79 -29.91
C ASP A 275 13.13 -5.20 -30.51
N VAL A 276 12.14 -6.06 -30.24
CA VAL A 276 12.08 -7.41 -30.81
C VAL A 276 11.96 -7.35 -32.34
N LYS A 277 11.12 -6.46 -32.88
CA LYS A 277 11.03 -6.25 -34.34
C LYS A 277 12.36 -5.78 -34.93
N ALA A 278 13.01 -4.81 -34.28
CA ALA A 278 14.30 -4.28 -34.73
C ALA A 278 15.39 -5.36 -34.73
N ARG A 279 15.45 -6.17 -33.67
CA ARG A 279 16.36 -7.32 -33.60
C ARG A 279 16.05 -8.39 -34.66
N GLY A 280 14.78 -8.68 -34.91
CA GLY A 280 14.37 -9.59 -35.98
C GLY A 280 14.81 -9.11 -37.37
N ALA A 281 14.67 -7.81 -37.64
CA ALA A 281 15.16 -7.21 -38.88
C ALA A 281 16.69 -7.27 -39.02
N ALA A 282 17.43 -7.02 -37.93
CA ALA A 282 18.89 -7.14 -37.91
C ALA A 282 19.35 -8.60 -38.13
N GLN A 283 18.66 -9.58 -37.52
CA GLN A 283 18.95 -11.00 -37.74
C GLN A 283 18.74 -11.39 -39.21
N LEU A 284 17.61 -11.00 -39.82
CA LEU A 284 17.35 -11.26 -41.24
C LEU A 284 18.41 -10.62 -42.15
N ALA A 285 18.91 -9.43 -41.79
CA ALA A 285 19.99 -8.79 -42.54
C ALA A 285 21.30 -9.58 -42.44
N MET A 286 21.65 -10.08 -41.25
CA MET A 286 22.83 -10.93 -41.04
C MET A 286 22.71 -12.27 -41.77
N GLU A 287 21.57 -12.93 -41.73
CA GLU A 287 21.32 -14.19 -42.45
C GLU A 287 21.49 -14.01 -43.97
N ASN A 288 20.96 -12.91 -44.52
CA ASN A 288 21.15 -12.58 -45.93
C ASN A 288 22.62 -12.30 -46.29
N GLN A 289 23.38 -11.65 -45.40
CA GLN A 289 24.81 -11.43 -45.61
C GLN A 289 25.60 -12.74 -45.57
N LEU A 290 25.26 -13.64 -44.65
CA LEU A 290 25.89 -14.94 -44.51
C LEU A 290 25.61 -15.81 -45.73
N LEU A 291 24.38 -15.81 -46.27
CA LEU A 291 24.05 -16.47 -47.53
C LEU A 291 24.89 -15.94 -48.71
N LYS A 292 25.06 -14.61 -48.81
CA LYS A 292 25.94 -14.01 -49.84
C LYS A 292 27.39 -14.47 -49.69
N GLN A 293 27.91 -14.53 -48.46
CA GLN A 293 29.26 -15.03 -48.21
C GLN A 293 29.40 -16.52 -48.55
N GLN A 294 28.40 -17.35 -48.22
CA GLN A 294 28.38 -18.76 -48.61
C GLN A 294 28.40 -18.95 -50.13
N HIS A 295 27.61 -18.16 -50.87
CA HIS A 295 27.65 -18.17 -52.33
C HIS A 295 29.02 -17.76 -52.87
N TYR A 296 29.60 -16.69 -52.33
CA TYR A 296 30.94 -16.24 -52.73
C TYR A 296 32.03 -17.29 -52.46
N ILE A 297 32.00 -17.94 -51.29
CA ILE A 297 32.92 -19.04 -50.97
C ILE A 297 32.76 -20.18 -51.98
N LYS A 298 31.52 -20.55 -52.31
CA LYS A 298 31.24 -21.61 -53.28
C LYS A 298 31.76 -21.27 -54.68
N ASP A 299 31.64 -20.02 -55.11
CA ASP A 299 32.20 -19.55 -56.39
C ASP A 299 33.73 -19.63 -56.37
N LEU A 300 34.37 -19.16 -55.30
CA LEU A 300 35.82 -19.29 -55.11
C LEU A 300 36.26 -20.76 -55.12
N GLU A 301 35.52 -21.67 -54.48
CA GLU A 301 35.84 -23.11 -54.52
C GLU A 301 35.78 -23.68 -55.93
N VAL A 302 34.85 -23.21 -56.78
CA VAL A 302 34.77 -23.59 -58.19
C VAL A 302 35.97 -23.02 -58.96
N ASP A 303 36.33 -21.76 -58.73
CA ASP A 303 37.50 -21.13 -59.35
C ASP A 303 38.80 -21.85 -58.95
N PHE A 304 38.97 -22.18 -57.67
CA PHE A 304 40.12 -22.96 -57.19
C PHE A 304 40.17 -24.36 -57.78
N LYS A 305 39.03 -25.05 -57.95
CA LYS A 305 38.98 -26.34 -58.65
C LYS A 305 39.32 -26.22 -60.12
N THR A 306 39.04 -25.08 -60.74
CA THR A 306 39.34 -24.80 -62.16
C THR A 306 40.82 -24.43 -62.34
N MET A 307 41.38 -23.58 -61.48
CA MET A 307 42.81 -23.23 -61.45
C MET A 307 43.69 -24.39 -60.95
N GLY A 308 43.17 -25.28 -60.10
CA GLY A 308 43.85 -26.51 -59.69
C GLY A 308 43.97 -27.56 -60.81
N ARG A 309 43.33 -27.32 -61.97
CA ARG A 309 43.55 -28.04 -63.23
C ARG A 309 44.49 -27.28 -64.17
N VAL A 310 45.46 -26.56 -63.61
CA VAL A 310 46.60 -26.09 -64.39
C VAL A 310 47.39 -27.32 -64.84
N ASP A 311 47.40 -27.58 -66.15
CA ASP A 311 48.19 -28.64 -66.79
C ASP A 311 49.67 -28.44 -66.39
N VAL A 312 50.19 -29.34 -65.56
CA VAL A 312 51.59 -29.33 -65.11
C VAL A 312 52.54 -29.54 -66.30
N ASP A 313 52.04 -30.08 -67.41
CA ASP A 313 52.75 -30.28 -68.68
C ASP A 313 52.55 -29.11 -69.68
N ASN A 314 52.14 -27.92 -69.24
CA ASN A 314 52.05 -26.75 -70.11
C ASN A 314 53.45 -26.14 -70.37
N PRO A 315 53.99 -26.20 -71.61
CA PRO A 315 55.32 -25.70 -71.94
C PRO A 315 55.50 -24.19 -71.68
N GLU A 316 54.41 -23.42 -71.67
CA GLU A 316 54.44 -21.99 -71.35
C GLU A 316 54.75 -21.72 -69.87
N MET A 317 54.30 -22.59 -68.97
CA MET A 317 54.55 -22.45 -67.53
C MET A 317 55.99 -22.81 -67.17
N GLU A 318 56.56 -23.86 -67.79
CA GLU A 318 57.98 -24.15 -67.64
C GLU A 318 58.84 -23.01 -68.18
N HIS A 319 58.46 -22.41 -69.32
CA HIS A 319 59.16 -21.25 -69.86
C HIS A 319 59.07 -20.04 -68.92
N ALA A 320 57.89 -19.80 -68.34
CA ALA A 320 57.69 -18.76 -67.34
C ALA A 320 58.50 -19.00 -66.06
N GLN A 321 58.56 -20.25 -65.56
CA GLN A 321 59.36 -20.62 -64.39
C GLN A 321 60.87 -20.47 -64.65
N ARG A 322 61.36 -20.89 -65.83
CA ARG A 322 62.76 -20.67 -66.21
C ARG A 322 63.09 -19.19 -66.33
N THR A 323 62.17 -18.40 -66.89
CA THR A 323 62.33 -16.94 -66.99
C THR A 323 62.31 -16.28 -65.61
N LEU A 324 61.42 -16.71 -64.71
CA LEU A 324 61.35 -16.25 -63.33
C LEU A 324 62.64 -16.57 -62.59
N ALA A 325 63.16 -17.79 -62.70
CA ALA A 325 64.42 -18.19 -62.08
C ALA A 325 65.59 -17.32 -62.57
N ALA A 326 65.71 -17.10 -63.89
CA ALA A 326 66.72 -16.23 -64.48
C ALA A 326 66.58 -14.76 -64.00
N LYS A 327 65.35 -14.26 -63.88
CA LYS A 327 65.09 -12.92 -63.35
C LYS A 327 65.39 -12.79 -61.86
N THR A 328 65.13 -13.85 -61.09
CA THR A 328 65.43 -13.91 -59.66
C THR A 328 66.95 -13.91 -59.44
N GLU A 329 67.70 -14.62 -60.28
CA GLU A 329 69.16 -14.59 -60.25
C GLU A 329 69.73 -13.20 -60.62
N GLN A 330 69.16 -12.54 -61.65
CA GLN A 330 69.50 -11.15 -61.98
C GLN A 330 69.20 -10.19 -60.81
N LEU A 331 68.11 -10.42 -60.08
CA LEU A 331 67.71 -9.60 -58.93
C LEU A 331 68.67 -9.81 -57.75
N MET A 332 69.05 -11.06 -57.43
CA MET A 332 70.07 -11.35 -56.43
C MET A 332 71.43 -10.74 -56.77
N GLU A 333 71.81 -10.74 -58.06
CA GLU A 333 73.04 -10.10 -58.54
C GLU A 333 73.00 -8.57 -58.35
N LEU A 334 71.85 -7.94 -58.65
CA LEU A 334 71.63 -6.53 -58.39
C LEU A 334 71.64 -6.20 -56.89
N GLU A 335 71.03 -7.03 -56.05
CA GLU A 335 71.09 -6.87 -54.59
C GLU A 335 72.52 -6.94 -54.04
N ARG A 336 73.37 -7.84 -54.58
CA ARG A 336 74.79 -7.87 -54.22
C ARG A 336 75.49 -6.56 -54.61
N LYS A 337 75.21 -6.04 -55.81
CA LYS A 337 75.77 -4.76 -56.28
C LYS A 337 75.28 -3.59 -55.42
N CYS A 338 74.00 -3.55 -55.07
CA CYS A 338 73.45 -2.54 -54.16
C CYS A 338 74.14 -2.57 -52.80
N LYS A 339 74.36 -3.77 -52.21
CA LYS A 339 75.10 -3.90 -50.94
C LYS A 339 76.55 -3.41 -51.04
N ILE A 340 77.19 -3.56 -52.18
CA ILE A 340 78.53 -2.99 -52.43
C ILE A 340 78.47 -1.46 -52.46
N TYR A 341 77.53 -0.89 -53.23
CA TYR A 341 77.35 0.56 -53.29
C TYR A 341 76.93 1.17 -51.94
N GLU A 342 76.10 0.49 -51.15
CA GLU A 342 75.76 0.92 -49.80
C GLU A 342 76.99 0.97 -48.89
N ARG A 343 77.91 0.00 -48.99
CA ARG A 343 79.19 0.04 -48.26
C ARG A 343 80.08 1.18 -48.73
N GLU A 344 80.12 1.45 -50.03
CA GLU A 344 80.87 2.59 -50.58
C GLU A 344 80.27 3.92 -50.12
N ILE A 345 78.94 4.06 -50.15
CA ILE A 345 78.22 5.23 -49.63
C ILE A 345 78.44 5.37 -48.13
N ALA A 346 78.41 4.28 -47.36
CA ALA A 346 78.72 4.30 -45.93
C ALA A 346 80.17 4.74 -45.68
N GLY A 347 81.13 4.25 -46.46
CA GLY A 347 82.52 4.71 -46.42
C GLY A 347 82.68 6.19 -46.79
N LEU A 348 81.91 6.68 -47.76
CA LEU A 348 81.87 8.10 -48.13
C LEU A 348 81.16 8.97 -47.08
N ARG A 349 80.10 8.47 -46.44
CA ARG A 349 79.40 9.12 -45.32
C ARG A 349 80.27 9.15 -44.07
N GLN A 350 81.04 8.11 -43.79
CA GLN A 350 82.01 8.10 -42.69
C GLN A 350 83.15 9.11 -42.94
N LYS A 351 83.62 9.24 -44.19
CA LYS A 351 84.54 10.31 -44.62
C LYS A 351 83.90 11.71 -44.51
N LYS A 352 82.59 11.84 -44.75
CA LYS A 352 81.82 13.10 -44.62
C LYS A 352 81.49 13.46 -43.17
N ILE A 353 81.34 12.47 -42.28
CA ILE A 353 81.15 12.65 -40.83
C ILE A 353 82.48 13.08 -40.17
N GLN A 354 83.64 12.64 -40.68
CA GLN A 354 84.95 13.19 -40.31
C GLN A 354 85.20 14.61 -40.84
N SER A 355 84.36 15.13 -41.74
CA SER A 355 84.46 16.49 -42.30
C SER A 355 83.33 17.44 -41.88
N GLY A 356 82.68 17.19 -40.74
CA GLY A 356 81.89 18.18 -39.99
C GLY A 356 80.73 18.86 -40.76
N GLY A 357 79.70 18.10 -41.13
CA GLY A 357 78.45 18.65 -41.68
C GLY A 357 77.21 18.12 -40.96
N PRO A 358 76.29 19.00 -40.47
CA PRO A 358 75.20 18.63 -39.55
C PRO A 358 73.93 18.13 -40.27
N THR A 359 73.18 17.29 -39.56
CA THR A 359 71.85 16.76 -39.89
C THR A 359 70.75 17.75 -39.52
N ASP A 360 69.91 18.11 -40.49
CA ASP A 360 68.68 18.89 -40.29
C ASP A 360 67.59 18.03 -39.62
N GLU A 361 67.14 18.48 -38.44
CA GLU A 361 65.88 18.09 -37.82
C GLU A 361 64.74 18.99 -38.31
N ALA A 362 63.63 18.38 -38.74
CA ALA A 362 62.38 19.07 -39.04
C ALA A 362 61.24 18.65 -38.09
N SER A 363 60.52 19.68 -37.66
CA SER A 363 59.50 19.81 -36.61
C SER A 363 58.17 19.05 -36.86
N PRO A 364 57.25 19.00 -35.86
CA PRO A 364 56.30 17.90 -35.69
C PRO A 364 54.97 18.13 -36.42
N GLN A 365 54.76 17.40 -37.52
CA GLN A 365 53.42 17.07 -38.00
C GLN A 365 53.07 15.67 -37.49
N ARG A 366 51.84 15.51 -36.97
CA ARG A 366 51.26 14.28 -36.38
C ARG A 366 51.97 13.02 -36.86
N ARG A 367 53.00 12.61 -36.11
CA ARG A 367 53.73 11.38 -36.40
C ARG A 367 52.76 10.23 -36.15
N PRO A 368 52.63 9.26 -37.06
CA PRO A 368 52.06 7.96 -36.69
C PRO A 368 52.82 7.48 -35.45
N LEU A 369 52.09 7.03 -34.42
CA LEU A 369 52.68 6.51 -33.18
C LEU A 369 53.76 5.52 -33.57
N SER A 370 55.00 5.83 -33.19
CA SER A 370 56.12 4.94 -33.47
C SER A 370 55.99 3.70 -32.59
N LEU A 371 56.70 2.63 -32.97
CA LEU A 371 56.76 1.41 -32.17
C LEU A 371 57.23 1.68 -30.72
N ILE A 372 58.08 2.70 -30.53
CA ILE A 372 58.55 3.16 -29.21
C ILE A 372 57.41 3.82 -28.41
N ASP A 373 56.55 4.60 -29.08
CA ASP A 373 55.38 5.21 -28.45
C ASP A 373 54.35 4.13 -28.07
N LEU A 374 54.19 3.10 -28.90
CA LEU A 374 53.34 1.94 -28.62
C LEU A 374 53.89 1.09 -27.47
N ASP A 375 55.21 0.88 -27.39
CA ASP A 375 55.86 0.19 -26.26
C ASP A 375 55.60 0.94 -24.95
N HIS A 376 55.68 2.28 -24.97
CA HIS A 376 55.40 3.10 -23.81
C HIS A 376 53.92 3.00 -23.37
N ILE A 377 52.99 3.10 -24.32
CA ILE A 377 51.54 2.98 -24.04
C ILE A 377 51.20 1.57 -23.54
N HIS A 378 51.81 0.52 -24.12
CA HIS A 378 51.62 -0.86 -23.68
C HIS A 378 52.11 -1.07 -22.25
N THR A 379 53.29 -0.53 -21.92
CA THR A 379 53.83 -0.56 -20.55
C THR A 379 52.88 0.15 -19.56
N GLN A 380 52.34 1.32 -19.93
CA GLN A 380 51.35 2.02 -19.11
C GLN A 380 50.06 1.22 -18.94
N THR A 381 49.62 0.53 -19.99
CA THR A 381 48.41 -0.28 -19.98
C THR A 381 48.52 -1.46 -19.02
N LEU A 382 49.67 -2.15 -19.02
CA LEU A 382 49.92 -3.25 -18.09
C LEU A 382 50.02 -2.78 -16.62
N LYS A 383 50.50 -1.55 -16.38
CA LYS A 383 50.42 -0.94 -15.05
C LYS A 383 48.97 -0.75 -14.58
N ILE A 384 48.08 -0.34 -15.49
CA ILE A 384 46.65 -0.19 -15.19
C ILE A 384 46.04 -1.56 -14.85
N GLU A 385 46.37 -2.60 -15.61
CA GLU A 385 45.91 -3.97 -15.36
C GLU A 385 46.34 -4.47 -13.97
N SER A 386 47.63 -4.33 -13.64
CA SER A 386 48.17 -4.70 -12.32
C SER A 386 47.51 -3.95 -11.16
N LYS A 387 47.22 -2.66 -11.34
CA LYS A 387 46.48 -1.86 -10.34
C LYS A 387 45.03 -2.34 -10.20
N ALA A 388 44.35 -2.65 -11.30
CA ALA A 388 42.99 -3.19 -11.28
C ALA A 388 42.90 -4.54 -10.54
N ASP A 389 43.85 -5.45 -10.78
CA ASP A 389 43.95 -6.73 -10.07
C ASP A 389 44.20 -6.56 -8.57
N THR A 390 45.01 -5.57 -8.19
CA THR A 390 45.30 -5.28 -6.78
C THR A 390 44.07 -4.73 -6.07
N VAL A 391 43.32 -3.82 -6.70
CA VAL A 391 42.02 -3.35 -6.18
C VAL A 391 41.01 -4.50 -6.06
N SER A 392 40.97 -5.40 -7.04
CA SER A 392 40.09 -6.58 -7.01
C SER A 392 40.38 -7.51 -5.84
N ARG A 393 41.67 -7.76 -5.57
CA ARG A 393 42.11 -8.54 -4.40
C ARG A 393 41.71 -7.87 -3.09
N MET A 394 41.90 -6.55 -2.97
CA MET A 394 41.47 -5.80 -1.79
C MET A 394 39.96 -5.94 -1.56
N VAL A 395 39.14 -5.74 -2.60
CA VAL A 395 37.67 -5.84 -2.49
C VAL A 395 37.24 -7.26 -2.13
N THR A 396 37.88 -8.27 -2.69
CA THR A 396 37.59 -9.69 -2.37
C THR A 396 37.92 -10.01 -0.91
N MET A 397 39.05 -9.51 -0.37
CA MET A 397 39.42 -9.67 1.04
C MET A 397 38.43 -9.01 2.00
N TYR A 398 37.84 -7.88 1.61
CA TYR A 398 36.76 -7.26 2.39
C TYR A 398 35.42 -8.01 2.25
N ALA A 399 35.15 -8.63 1.09
CA ALA A 399 33.92 -9.34 0.83
C ALA A 399 33.84 -10.73 1.49
N SER A 400 34.97 -11.36 1.82
CA SER A 400 35.03 -12.73 2.38
C SER A 400 34.58 -12.87 3.84
N GLY A 401 34.35 -11.77 4.57
CA GLY A 401 33.77 -11.78 5.92
C GLY A 401 34.73 -12.22 7.04
N ASP A 402 34.34 -11.90 8.29
CA ASP A 402 35.15 -11.88 9.52
C ASP A 402 36.03 -13.11 9.80
N PRO A 403 37.21 -12.95 10.42
CA PRO A 403 37.74 -11.70 11.00
C PRO A 403 38.29 -10.73 9.94
N PRO A 404 38.42 -9.42 10.26
CA PRO A 404 38.93 -8.44 9.31
C PRO A 404 40.32 -8.86 8.80
N PRO A 405 40.63 -8.64 7.50
CA PRO A 405 41.92 -9.00 6.95
C PRO A 405 43.04 -8.32 7.76
N PRO A 406 44.16 -9.02 8.04
CA PRO A 406 45.27 -8.46 8.80
C PRO A 406 45.72 -7.12 8.21
N VAL A 407 45.88 -6.10 9.05
CA VAL A 407 46.26 -4.73 8.64
C VAL A 407 47.55 -4.74 7.80
N GLU A 408 48.48 -5.66 8.11
CA GLU A 408 49.74 -5.86 7.38
C GLU A 408 49.52 -6.27 5.91
N GLN A 409 48.50 -7.09 5.61
CA GLN A 409 48.21 -7.54 4.24
C GLN A 409 47.54 -6.44 3.41
N LEU A 410 46.66 -5.65 4.04
CA LEU A 410 46.04 -4.49 3.40
C LEU A 410 47.08 -3.40 3.14
N GLN A 411 47.98 -3.16 4.09
CA GLN A 411 49.05 -2.18 3.96
C GLN A 411 50.06 -2.60 2.88
N ALA A 412 50.35 -3.90 2.73
CA ALA A 412 51.14 -4.42 1.62
C ALA A 412 50.46 -4.18 0.26
N LEU A 413 49.15 -4.44 0.13
CA LEU A 413 48.42 -4.19 -1.12
C LEU A 413 48.28 -2.69 -1.45
N LEU A 414 48.22 -1.82 -0.44
CA LEU A 414 48.25 -0.37 -0.63
C LEU A 414 49.62 0.12 -1.11
N LEU A 415 50.71 -0.44 -0.57
CA LEU A 415 52.07 -0.19 -1.05
C LEU A 415 52.23 -0.65 -2.51
N ASP A 416 51.67 -1.81 -2.89
CA ASP A 416 51.67 -2.31 -4.28
C ASP A 416 50.88 -1.39 -5.25
N LEU A 417 49.91 -0.61 -4.76
CA LEU A 417 49.19 0.39 -5.57
C LEU A 417 49.99 1.69 -5.74
N GLU A 418 50.77 2.06 -4.73
CA GLU A 418 51.61 3.27 -4.68
C GLU A 418 52.96 3.08 -5.40
N ASP A 419 53.37 1.84 -5.66
CA ASP A 419 54.62 1.52 -6.34
C ASP A 419 54.57 1.88 -7.85
N GLU A 420 54.90 3.13 -8.17
CA GLU A 420 55.02 3.64 -9.55
C GLU A 420 56.20 3.01 -10.32
N GLU A 421 57.19 2.47 -9.60
CA GLU A 421 58.46 1.95 -10.12
C GLU A 421 58.50 0.43 -10.32
N GLY A 422 57.42 -0.30 -10.01
CA GLY A 422 57.32 -1.74 -10.29
C GLY A 422 57.51 -2.03 -11.79
N VAL A 423 58.73 -2.38 -12.17
CA VAL A 423 59.16 -2.59 -13.56
C VAL A 423 58.44 -3.82 -14.12
N VAL A 424 57.27 -3.62 -14.73
CA VAL A 424 56.73 -4.58 -15.69
C VAL A 424 57.59 -4.48 -16.94
N SER A 425 58.73 -5.17 -16.94
CA SER A 425 59.60 -5.30 -18.11
C SER A 425 58.81 -6.00 -19.21
N CYS A 426 58.37 -5.23 -20.21
CA CYS A 426 57.67 -5.76 -21.37
C CYS A 426 58.69 -6.17 -22.43
N ASP A 427 58.45 -7.31 -23.07
CA ASP A 427 59.12 -7.64 -24.33
C ASP A 427 58.80 -6.55 -25.36
N SER A 428 59.82 -6.04 -26.05
CA SER A 428 59.65 -5.03 -27.10
C SER A 428 58.68 -5.55 -28.17
N LEU A 429 57.72 -4.71 -28.57
CA LEU A 429 56.73 -5.06 -29.58
C LEU A 429 57.41 -5.35 -30.93
N ALA A 430 57.01 -6.42 -31.62
CA ALA A 430 57.62 -6.78 -32.91
C ALA A 430 56.96 -6.06 -34.11
N SER A 431 55.75 -5.52 -33.93
CA SER A 431 55.04 -4.75 -34.96
C SER A 431 53.96 -3.82 -34.40
N ASP A 432 53.59 -2.79 -35.18
CA ASP A 432 52.54 -1.84 -34.81
C ASP A 432 51.16 -2.49 -34.62
N GLN A 433 50.85 -3.52 -35.43
CA GLN A 433 49.58 -4.22 -35.36
C GLN A 433 49.49 -5.06 -34.09
N GLU A 434 50.57 -5.75 -33.73
CA GLU A 434 50.70 -6.50 -32.49
C GLU A 434 50.60 -5.58 -31.26
N GLY A 435 51.27 -4.42 -31.30
CA GLY A 435 51.18 -3.40 -30.25
C GLY A 435 49.75 -2.95 -29.97
N LYS A 436 49.03 -2.57 -31.01
CA LYS A 436 47.62 -2.16 -30.90
C LYS A 436 46.73 -3.28 -30.35
N GLN A 437 46.95 -4.52 -30.77
CA GLN A 437 46.16 -5.66 -30.31
C GLN A 437 46.44 -5.99 -28.84
N ARG A 438 47.71 -6.01 -28.41
CA ARG A 438 48.09 -6.26 -27.01
C ARG A 438 47.58 -5.17 -26.07
N ILE A 439 47.71 -3.90 -26.47
CA ILE A 439 47.16 -2.75 -25.72
C ILE A 439 45.64 -2.90 -25.57
N LEU A 440 44.92 -3.22 -26.65
CA LEU A 440 43.47 -3.37 -26.60
C LEU A 440 43.05 -4.52 -25.67
N MET A 441 43.73 -5.66 -25.75
CA MET A 441 43.41 -6.82 -24.90
C MET A 441 43.63 -6.50 -23.41
N SER A 442 44.76 -5.88 -23.06
CA SER A 442 45.07 -5.52 -21.67
C SER A 442 44.09 -4.47 -21.11
N LEU A 443 43.66 -3.49 -21.92
CA LEU A 443 42.59 -2.55 -21.53
C LEU A 443 41.24 -3.24 -21.32
N MET A 444 40.85 -4.16 -22.21
CA MET A 444 39.60 -4.91 -22.07
C MET A 444 39.60 -5.79 -20.81
N GLN A 445 40.72 -6.42 -20.50
CA GLN A 445 40.89 -7.22 -19.29
C GLN A 445 40.79 -6.35 -18.03
N SER A 446 41.48 -5.20 -18.02
CA SER A 446 41.39 -4.21 -16.94
C SER A 446 39.95 -3.74 -16.70
N GLN A 447 39.21 -3.45 -17.78
CA GLN A 447 37.80 -3.05 -17.71
C GLN A 447 36.93 -4.15 -17.09
N ALA A 448 37.10 -5.41 -17.52
CA ALA A 448 36.33 -6.53 -16.98
C ALA A 448 36.58 -6.74 -15.47
N ILE A 449 37.83 -6.56 -15.01
CA ILE A 449 38.19 -6.63 -13.59
C ILE A 449 37.50 -5.51 -12.80
N LEU A 450 37.56 -4.27 -13.30
CA LEU A 450 36.95 -3.12 -12.64
C LEU A 450 35.42 -3.19 -12.60
N ASP A 451 34.78 -3.70 -13.65
CA ASP A 451 33.32 -3.94 -13.67
C ASP A 451 32.93 -4.99 -12.61
N GLY A 452 33.75 -6.04 -12.45
CA GLY A 452 33.61 -7.02 -11.38
C GLY A 452 33.72 -6.38 -9.99
N VAL A 453 34.72 -5.52 -9.78
CA VAL A 453 34.90 -4.75 -8.54
C VAL A 453 33.69 -3.88 -8.22
N ALA A 454 33.20 -3.13 -9.21
CA ALA A 454 32.03 -2.27 -9.06
C ALA A 454 30.79 -3.07 -8.64
N HIS A 455 30.60 -4.26 -9.22
CA HIS A 455 29.51 -5.16 -8.85
C HIS A 455 29.61 -5.66 -7.40
N HIS A 456 30.81 -6.08 -6.96
CA HIS A 456 31.04 -6.55 -5.59
C HIS A 456 30.84 -5.44 -4.56
N LEU A 457 31.31 -4.22 -4.85
CA LEU A 457 31.07 -3.05 -4.01
C LEU A 457 29.58 -2.71 -3.92
N ALA A 458 28.86 -2.70 -5.04
CA ALA A 458 27.42 -2.45 -5.05
C ALA A 458 26.64 -3.49 -4.23
N GLN A 459 27.00 -4.78 -4.37
CA GLN A 459 26.39 -5.86 -3.59
C GLN A 459 26.72 -5.76 -2.10
N GLY A 460 27.97 -5.42 -1.75
CA GLY A 460 28.40 -5.20 -0.37
C GLY A 460 27.65 -4.03 0.28
N CYS A 461 27.55 -2.89 -0.40
CA CYS A 461 26.79 -1.72 0.06
C CYS A 461 25.30 -2.05 0.25
N ALA A 462 24.69 -2.80 -0.67
CA ALA A 462 23.29 -3.22 -0.56
C ALA A 462 23.07 -4.14 0.66
N ARG A 463 23.98 -5.08 0.93
CA ARG A 463 23.92 -5.95 2.13
C ARG A 463 24.07 -5.14 3.41
N PHE A 464 25.02 -4.20 3.47
CA PHE A 464 25.25 -3.37 4.65
C PHE A 464 24.07 -2.45 4.95
N LEU A 465 23.52 -1.78 3.93
CA LEU A 465 22.31 -0.95 4.07
C LEU A 465 21.08 -1.79 4.47
N GLY A 466 20.89 -2.97 3.86
CA GLY A 466 19.81 -3.89 4.21
C GLY A 466 19.91 -4.43 5.64
N SER A 467 21.12 -4.75 6.11
CA SER A 467 21.40 -5.19 7.49
C SER A 467 21.06 -4.09 8.50
N ASN A 468 21.38 -2.83 8.21
CA ASN A 468 21.08 -1.71 9.10
C ASN A 468 19.58 -1.37 9.14
N CYS A 469 18.85 -1.57 8.03
CA CYS A 469 17.38 -1.44 8.02
C CYS A 469 16.66 -2.56 8.77
N ALA A 470 17.28 -3.74 8.93
CA ALA A 470 16.72 -4.86 9.70
C ALA A 470 17.05 -4.82 11.20
N LEU A 471 18.01 -3.97 11.60
CA LEU A 471 18.45 -3.75 12.99
C LEU A 471 17.79 -2.52 13.65
N GLN A 472 17.02 -1.73 12.89
CA GLN A 472 16.11 -0.68 13.38
C GLN A 472 14.69 -1.22 13.51
#